data_AF-A0A349MH39-F1
#
_entry.id   AF-A0A349MH39-F1
#
_cell.length_a   1.000
_cell.length_b   1.000
_cell.length_c   1.000
_cell.angle_alpha   90.00
_cell.angle_beta   90.00
_cell.angle_gamma   90.00
#
_symmetry.space_group_name_H-M   'P 1'
#
loop_
_entity.id
_entity.type
_entity.pdbx_description
1 polymer ?
#
loop_
_entity_poly.entity_id
_entity_poly.type
_entity_poly.pdbx_seq_one_letter_code
_entity_poly.pdbx_strand_id
1 'polypeptide(L)'
;MVCIAFDQGTLAIHGTPEELAPVAQHVLWDERSACYRAEALNYSPILLTLHQLKTPFTDEARQFAIHSLTPPNDPPPRPHQKEALDAWIGAGRRGVVVLPTGAGKTLVAHM
;
A
#
# COMPACT_ATOMS: atom_id res chain seq x y z
N MET A 1 0.16 11.23 19.33
CA MET A 1 0.64 9.95 18.75
C MET A 1 -0.44 9.47 17.82
N VAL A 2 -0.11 9.27 16.55
CA VAL A 2 -1.10 8.94 15.53
C VAL A 2 -1.59 7.50 15.72
N CYS A 3 -2.90 7.27 15.63
CA CYS A 3 -3.48 5.93 15.57
C CYS A 3 -4.26 5.76 14.27
N ILE A 4 -4.05 4.65 13.58
CA ILE A 4 -4.67 4.34 12.29
C ILE A 4 -5.37 3.00 12.40
N ALA A 5 -6.69 2.99 12.21
CA ALA A 5 -7.52 1.79 12.21
C ALA A 5 -8.28 1.67 10.89
N PHE A 6 -8.56 0.44 10.44
CA PHE A 6 -9.44 0.20 9.30
C PHE A 6 -10.91 0.24 9.73
N ASP A 7 -11.74 0.96 8.98
CA ASP A 7 -13.20 1.02 9.19
C ASP A 7 -13.91 1.05 7.83
N GLN A 8 -14.60 -0.04 7.48
CA GLN A 8 -15.54 -0.15 6.36
C GLN A 8 -15.01 0.41 5.02
N GLY A 9 -13.78 0.07 4.63
CA GLY A 9 -13.18 0.51 3.36
C GLY A 9 -12.44 1.85 3.44
N THR A 10 -12.35 2.43 4.63
CA THR A 10 -11.59 3.65 4.92
C THR A 10 -10.64 3.41 6.09
N LEU A 11 -9.81 4.40 6.38
CA LEU A 11 -8.98 4.46 7.59
C LEU A 11 -9.58 5.51 8.52
N ALA A 12 -9.82 5.15 9.76
CA ALA A 12 -10.06 6.09 10.85
C ALA A 12 -8.71 6.46 11.47
N ILE A 13 -8.42 7.76 11.51
CA ILE A 13 -7.11 8.29 11.89
C ILE A 13 -7.30 9.32 13.01
N HIS A 14 -6.65 9.05 14.14
CA HIS A 14 -6.58 9.96 15.27
C HIS A 14 -5.16 10.52 15.36
N GLY A 15 -5.03 11.83 15.52
CA GLY A 15 -3.75 12.53 15.61
C GLY A 15 -3.95 14.04 15.61
N THR A 16 -2.93 14.82 15.95
CA THR A 16 -3.02 16.27 15.86
C THR A 16 -2.90 16.74 14.40
N PRO A 17 -3.40 17.95 14.07
CA PRO A 17 -3.18 18.53 12.75
C PRO A 17 -1.70 18.61 12.36
N GLU A 18 -0.78 18.87 13.30
CA GLU A 18 0.65 18.89 12.99
C GLU A 18 1.19 17.50 12.67
N GLU A 19 0.77 16.48 13.41
CA GLU A 19 1.17 15.09 13.18
C GLU A 19 0.70 14.58 11.80
N LEU A 20 -0.48 15.05 11.35
CA LEU A 20 -1.11 14.65 10.09
C LEU A 20 -0.81 15.57 8.92
N ALA A 21 -0.19 16.74 9.15
CA ALA A 21 0.15 17.69 8.09
C ALA A 21 0.90 17.06 6.89
N PRO A 22 1.86 16.13 7.07
CA PRO A 22 2.55 15.50 5.95
C PRO A 22 1.67 14.63 5.06
N VAL A 23 0.53 14.16 5.57
CA VAL A 23 -0.42 13.28 4.86
C VAL A 23 -1.76 13.97 4.63
N ALA A 24 -1.82 15.30 4.81
CA ALA A 24 -3.04 16.11 4.70
C ALA A 24 -3.80 15.91 3.37
N GLN A 25 -3.08 15.62 2.27
CA GLN A 25 -3.70 15.35 0.97
C GLN A 25 -4.53 14.05 0.91
N HIS A 26 -4.34 13.14 1.87
CA HIS A 26 -5.03 11.84 1.91
C HIS A 26 -6.13 11.79 2.97
N VAL A 27 -6.19 12.76 3.88
CA VAL A 27 -7.05 12.72 5.06
C VAL A 27 -8.02 13.90 5.08
N LEU A 28 -9.25 13.63 5.50
CA LEU A 28 -10.30 14.63 5.65
C LEU A 28 -10.95 14.47 7.02
N TRP A 29 -11.28 15.57 7.68
CA TRP A 29 -12.01 15.51 8.95
C TRP A 29 -13.45 15.02 8.70
N ASP A 30 -13.88 13.99 9.44
CA ASP A 30 -15.28 13.52 9.47
C ASP A 30 -15.91 13.93 10.80
N GLU A 31 -16.84 14.88 10.76
CA GLU A 31 -17.57 15.37 11.94
C GLU A 31 -18.41 14.28 12.60
N ARG A 32 -18.91 13.30 11.84
CA ARG A 32 -19.81 12.25 12.35
C ARG A 32 -19.07 11.28 13.26
N SER A 33 -17.83 10.91 12.89
CA SER A 33 -16.98 10.01 13.68
C SER A 33 -15.94 10.74 14.53
N ALA A 34 -15.91 12.09 14.47
CA ALA A 34 -14.98 12.94 15.20
C ALA A 34 -13.50 12.51 15.04
N CYS A 35 -13.11 12.18 13.81
CA CYS A 35 -11.75 11.78 13.48
C CYS A 35 -11.41 12.10 12.01
N TYR A 36 -10.14 11.99 11.65
CA TYR A 36 -9.74 12.09 10.26
C TYR A 36 -10.02 10.76 9.54
N ARG A 37 -10.45 10.83 8.29
CA ARG A 37 -10.67 9.66 7.43
C ARG A 37 -9.89 9.75 6.13
N ALA A 38 -9.45 8.60 5.66
CA ALA A 38 -8.85 8.41 4.34
C ALA A 38 -9.45 7.20 3.65
N GLU A 39 -9.49 7.18 2.32
CA GLU A 39 -9.74 5.94 1.59
C GLU A 39 -8.68 4.88 1.95
N ALA A 40 -9.07 3.63 2.16
CA ALA A 40 -8.13 2.57 2.55
C ALA A 40 -7.02 2.34 1.51
N LEU A 41 -7.25 2.70 0.23
CA LEU A 41 -6.23 2.65 -0.81
C LEU A 41 -5.02 3.56 -0.54
N ASN A 42 -5.18 4.57 0.32
CA ASN A 42 -4.12 5.48 0.74
C ASN A 42 -3.32 4.98 1.95
N TYR A 43 -3.61 3.78 2.46
CA TYR A 43 -2.90 3.18 3.60
C TYR A 43 -1.38 3.16 3.43
N SER A 44 -0.87 2.57 2.34
CA SER A 44 0.58 2.47 2.13
C SER A 44 1.27 3.84 2.01
N PRO A 45 0.78 4.79 1.19
CA PRO A 45 1.31 6.16 1.16
C PRO A 45 1.38 6.81 2.54
N ILE A 46 0.28 6.77 3.31
CA ILE A 46 0.21 7.39 4.65
C ILE A 46 1.28 6.81 5.58
N LEU A 47 1.33 5.49 5.72
CA LEU A 47 2.26 4.82 6.65
C LEU A 47 3.71 5.03 6.24
N LEU A 48 4.02 4.95 4.94
CA LEU A 48 5.38 5.18 4.45
C LEU A 48 5.84 6.61 4.72
N THR A 49 4.97 7.62 4.52
CA THR A 49 5.30 9.01 4.82
C THR A 49 5.53 9.21 6.31
N LEU A 50 4.66 8.71 7.19
CA LEU A 50 4.84 8.82 8.64
C LEU A 50 6.13 8.12 9.10
N HIS A 51 6.42 6.94 8.56
CA HIS A 51 7.64 6.20 8.85
C HIS A 51 8.91 6.94 8.37
N GLN A 52 8.92 7.47 7.15
CA GLN A 52 10.05 8.23 6.59
C GLN A 52 10.36 9.49 7.40
N LEU A 53 9.32 10.16 7.89
CA LEU A 53 9.44 11.35 8.73
C LEU A 53 9.67 11.04 10.21
N LYS A 54 9.71 9.75 10.58
CA LYS A 54 9.86 9.28 11.96
C LYS A 54 8.77 9.80 12.89
N THR A 55 7.58 10.08 12.36
CA THR A 55 6.40 10.44 13.16
C THR A 55 5.92 9.17 13.87
N PRO A 56 5.85 9.11 15.21
CA PRO A 56 5.37 7.93 15.91
C PRO A 56 3.89 7.66 15.62
N PHE A 57 3.57 6.42 15.22
CA PHE A 57 2.19 6.00 15.00
C PHE A 57 1.95 4.55 15.43
N THR A 58 0.70 4.23 15.74
CA THR A 58 0.19 2.89 15.98
C THR A 58 -0.62 2.43 14.78
N ASP A 59 -0.28 1.26 14.24
CA ASP A 59 -0.94 0.65 13.09
C ASP A 59 -1.91 -0.46 13.54
N GLU A 60 -3.14 -0.08 13.86
CA GLU A 60 -4.23 -1.00 14.19
C GLU A 60 -4.97 -1.50 12.94
N ALA A 61 -4.74 -0.87 11.78
CA ALA A 61 -5.29 -1.28 10.49
C ALA A 61 -4.61 -2.55 9.95
N ARG A 62 -3.38 -2.85 10.37
CA ARG A 62 -2.65 -4.07 10.00
C ARG A 62 -3.20 -5.33 10.67
N GLN A 63 -4.38 -5.76 10.25
CA GLN A 63 -5.06 -6.96 10.75
C GLN A 63 -5.02 -8.14 9.76
N PHE A 64 -4.26 -8.02 8.68
CA PHE A 64 -4.10 -9.10 7.70
C PHE A 64 -3.12 -10.16 8.19
N ALA A 65 -3.41 -11.43 7.85
CA ALA A 65 -2.53 -12.54 8.15
C ALA A 65 -1.23 -12.44 7.33
N ILE A 66 -0.11 -12.60 8.01
CA ILE A 66 1.20 -12.71 7.35
C ILE A 66 1.38 -14.18 6.98
N HIS A 67 1.38 -14.45 5.67
CA HIS A 67 1.64 -15.78 5.14
C HIS A 67 3.07 -15.87 4.64
N SER A 68 3.80 -16.88 5.12
CA SER A 68 5.03 -17.31 4.45
C SER A 68 4.63 -18.11 3.22
N LEU A 69 4.89 -17.54 2.04
CA LEU A 69 4.67 -18.23 0.77
C LEU A 69 5.99 -18.83 0.31
N THR A 70 5.98 -20.11 -0.04
CA THR A 70 7.12 -20.75 -0.70
C THR A 70 7.06 -20.38 -2.19
N PRO A 71 8.10 -19.76 -2.75
CA PRO A 71 8.11 -19.45 -4.18
C PRO A 71 8.03 -20.76 -4.99
N PRO A 72 7.16 -20.84 -6.01
CA PRO A 72 7.09 -22.00 -6.88
C PRO A 72 8.41 -22.20 -7.62
N ASN A 73 8.73 -23.45 -7.95
CA ASN A 73 9.89 -23.78 -8.78
C ASN A 73 9.58 -23.53 -10.26
N ASP A 74 9.40 -22.27 -10.62
CA ASP A 74 9.06 -21.84 -11.96
C ASP A 74 10.31 -21.75 -12.86
N PRO A 75 10.17 -21.96 -14.18
CA PRO A 75 11.24 -21.67 -15.12
C PRO A 75 11.60 -20.17 -15.08
N PRO A 76 12.85 -19.80 -15.42
CA PRO A 76 13.26 -18.40 -15.42
C PRO A 76 12.38 -17.55 -16.35
N PRO A 77 12.09 -16.28 -15.98
CA PRO A 77 11.27 -15.41 -16.82
C PRO A 77 11.92 -15.18 -18.17
N ARG A 78 11.07 -15.07 -19.19
CA ARG A 78 11.48 -14.53 -20.49
C ARG A 78 11.91 -13.06 -20.34
N PRO A 79 12.75 -12.53 -21.24
CA PRO A 79 13.25 -11.15 -21.15
C PRO A 79 12.14 -10.11 -20.94
N HIS A 80 11.05 -10.18 -21.72
CA HIS A 80 9.93 -9.24 -21.61
C HIS A 80 9.16 -9.34 -20.28
N GLN A 81 9.17 -10.50 -19.62
CA GLN A 81 8.54 -10.70 -18.31
C GLN A 81 9.37 -10.07 -17.21
N LYS A 82 10.70 -10.26 -17.30
CA LYS A 82 11.65 -9.63 -16.38
C LYS A 82 11.63 -8.11 -16.51
N GLU A 83 11.64 -7.58 -17.74
CA GLU A 83 11.52 -6.14 -17.99
C GLU A 83 10.21 -5.56 -17.42
N ALA A 84 9.09 -6.27 -17.58
CA ALA A 84 7.81 -5.85 -17.03
C ALA A 84 7.81 -5.80 -15.50
N LEU A 85 8.40 -6.82 -14.84
CA LEU A 85 8.53 -6.87 -13.39
C LEU A 85 9.46 -5.77 -12.88
N ASP A 86 10.64 -5.62 -13.49
CA ASP A 86 11.63 -4.61 -13.11
C ASP A 86 11.06 -3.19 -13.28
N ALA A 87 10.29 -2.94 -14.36
CA ALA A 87 9.61 -1.67 -14.57
C ALA A 87 8.52 -1.39 -13.52
N TRP A 88 7.73 -2.41 -13.14
CA TRP A 88 6.68 -2.26 -12.12
C TRP A 88 7.27 -2.03 -10.72
N ILE A 89 8.37 -2.72 -10.39
CA ILE A 89 9.14 -2.47 -9.15
C ILE A 89 9.73 -1.06 -9.17
N GLY A 90 10.34 -0.65 -10.29
CA GLY A 90 10.89 0.70 -10.47
C GLY A 90 9.84 1.82 -10.37
N ALA A 91 8.59 1.52 -10.72
CA ALA A 91 7.44 2.41 -10.53
C ALA A 91 6.86 2.41 -9.09
N GLY A 92 7.56 1.79 -8.13
CA GLY A 92 7.14 1.77 -6.72
C GLY A 92 6.11 0.68 -6.40
N ARG A 93 6.06 -0.41 -7.17
CA ARG A 93 5.12 -1.53 -6.98
C ARG A 93 3.65 -1.11 -7.02
N ARG A 94 3.34 -0.08 -7.79
CA ARG A 94 1.98 0.44 -8.00
C ARG A 94 1.83 0.88 -9.45
N GLY A 95 1.04 0.15 -10.22
CA GLY A 95 0.86 0.39 -11.64
C GLY A 95 0.22 -0.80 -12.37
N VAL A 96 0.11 -0.70 -13.69
CA VAL A 96 -0.50 -1.72 -14.56
C VAL A 96 0.54 -2.27 -15.52
N VAL A 97 0.67 -3.61 -15.57
CA VAL A 97 1.48 -4.31 -16.57
C VAL A 97 0.56 -4.81 -17.69
N VAL A 98 0.85 -4.40 -18.93
CA VAL A 98 0.07 -4.81 -20.11
C VAL A 98 0.89 -5.80 -20.94
N LEU A 99 0.39 -7.03 -21.06
CA LEU A 99 0.99 -8.08 -21.90
C LEU A 99 -0.10 -8.81 -22.71
N PRO A 100 0.20 -9.23 -23.95
CA PRO A 100 -0.76 -9.97 -24.77
C PRO A 100 -1.19 -11.30 -24.11
N THR A 101 -2.30 -11.86 -24.57
CA THR A 101 -2.76 -13.19 -24.14
C THR A 101 -1.70 -14.24 -24.47
N GLY A 102 -1.46 -15.19 -23.56
CA GLY A 102 -0.42 -16.21 -23.72
C GLY A 102 1.02 -15.75 -23.40
N ALA A 103 1.26 -14.47 -23.11
CA ALA A 103 2.59 -13.96 -22.79
C ALA A 103 3.08 -14.24 -21.35
N GLY A 104 2.28 -14.94 -20.54
CA GLY A 104 2.62 -15.32 -19.17
C GLY A 104 2.44 -14.20 -18.14
N LYS A 105 1.34 -13.43 -18.19
CA LYS A 105 0.97 -12.45 -17.15
C LYS A 105 0.94 -13.05 -15.74
N THR A 106 0.42 -14.28 -15.63
CA THR A 106 0.38 -15.03 -14.38
C THR A 106 1.79 -15.25 -13.83
N LEU A 107 2.75 -15.61 -14.68
CA LEU A 107 4.15 -15.81 -14.27
C LEU A 107 4.76 -14.51 -13.74
N VAL A 108 4.49 -13.36 -14.38
CA VAL A 108 4.93 -12.04 -13.89
C VAL A 108 4.32 -11.70 -12.52
N ALA A 109 3.08 -12.11 -12.25
CA ALA A 109 2.40 -11.81 -10.98
C ALA A 109 2.86 -12.69 -9.80
N HIS A 110 3.42 -13.87 -10.08
CA HIS A 110 3.92 -14.79 -9.05
C HIS A 110 5.39 -14.58 -8.69
N MET A 111 6.15 -13.84 -9.51
CA MET A 111 7.56 -13.50 -9.32
C MET A 111 7.74 -12.27 -8.43
#